data_AF-A0A977NLB6-F1
#
_entry.id   AF-A0A977NLB6-F1
#
_cell.length_a   1.000
_cell.length_b   1.000
_cell.length_c   1.000
_cell.angle_alpha   90.00
_cell.angle_beta   90.00
_cell.angle_gamma   90.00
#
_symmetry.space_group_name_H-M   'P 1'
#
loop_
_entity.id
_entity.type
_entity.pdbx_description
1 polymer ?
#
loop_
_entity_poly.entity_id
_entity_poly.type
_entity_poly.pdbx_seq_one_letter_code
_entity_poly.pdbx_strand_id
1 'polypeptide(L)'
;MSLAFAAVLVFSAASMGKSVSAQGNATGTEGATTTTTPLQYIANIKQLLGELQNEYNTGNYTQAEKLAEQAYLDNFEHVEDPLANAGQKELMEQTEHMLREELRQKIRDKIPADELAAFISTINAKLAEAEKVFS
;
A
#
# COMPACT_ATOMS: atom_id res chain seq x y z
N MET A 1 43.65 16.95 15.18
CA MET A 1 43.15 16.26 16.39
C MET A 1 42.34 15.08 15.91
N SER A 2 42.84 13.89 16.20
CA SER A 2 42.31 12.61 15.73
C SER A 2 41.22 12.13 16.69
N LEU A 3 40.16 11.48 16.19
CA LEU A 3 39.85 10.07 16.47
C LEU A 3 38.48 9.68 15.86
N ALA A 4 38.52 8.64 15.03
CA ALA A 4 37.36 7.87 14.61
C ALA A 4 36.90 6.92 15.73
N PHE A 5 35.59 6.68 15.84
CA PHE A 5 35.04 5.59 16.64
C PHE A 5 34.57 4.47 15.73
N ALA A 6 35.32 3.37 15.75
CA ALA A 6 34.87 2.06 15.27
C ALA A 6 34.29 1.29 16.46
N ALA A 7 33.13 0.66 16.27
CA ALA A 7 32.65 -0.39 17.16
C ALA A 7 32.15 -1.55 16.30
N VAL A 8 33.04 -2.52 16.12
CA VAL A 8 32.70 -3.89 15.72
C VAL A 8 32.25 -4.62 16.98
N LEU A 9 31.07 -5.22 16.94
CA LEU A 9 30.66 -6.19 17.95
C LEU A 9 30.16 -7.45 17.23
N VAL A 10 31.07 -8.40 17.09
CA VAL A 10 30.80 -9.77 16.67
C VAL A 10 30.39 -10.55 17.90
N PHE A 11 29.24 -11.21 17.87
CA PHE A 11 28.94 -12.34 18.73
C PHE A 11 28.54 -13.54 17.85
N SER A 12 29.41 -14.55 17.81
CA SER A 12 29.10 -15.90 17.37
C SER A 12 29.03 -16.79 18.61
N ALA A 13 27.93 -17.52 18.77
CA ALA A 13 27.94 -18.80 19.49
C ALA A 13 26.75 -19.64 19.00
N ALA A 14 27.07 -20.77 18.37
CA ALA A 14 26.14 -21.84 18.10
C ALA A 14 25.75 -22.55 19.41
N SER A 15 24.50 -22.98 19.53
CA SER A 15 24.10 -23.99 20.50
C SER A 15 23.05 -24.91 19.86
N MET A 16 23.51 -26.10 19.46
CA MET A 16 22.68 -27.25 19.14
C MET A 16 22.45 -28.00 20.45
N GLY A 17 21.23 -27.92 21.00
CA GLY A 17 20.81 -28.65 22.19
C GLY A 17 19.51 -29.39 21.93
N LYS A 18 19.59 -30.72 21.83
CA LYS A 18 18.43 -31.62 21.79
C LYS A 18 18.01 -31.92 23.23
N SER A 19 16.76 -31.62 23.61
CA SER A 19 16.15 -32.08 24.85
C SER A 19 14.64 -32.16 24.70
N VAL A 20 14.07 -33.26 25.18
CA VAL A 20 12.69 -33.72 25.01
C VAL A 20 11.80 -33.26 26.18
N SER A 21 10.54 -32.96 25.85
CA SER A 21 9.32 -32.88 26.67
C SER A 21 9.32 -32.00 27.93
N ALA A 22 8.63 -30.85 27.82
CA ALA A 22 7.95 -30.23 28.95
C ALA A 22 6.60 -29.65 28.47
N GLN A 23 5.52 -30.24 28.98
CA GLN A 23 4.21 -29.65 29.29
C GLN A 23 3.95 -28.25 28.68
N GLY A 24 3.20 -28.21 27.57
CA GLY A 24 2.72 -26.97 26.98
C GLY A 24 1.72 -26.27 27.91
N ASN A 25 2.22 -25.35 28.72
CA ASN A 25 1.45 -24.19 29.17
C ASN A 25 2.16 -22.95 28.63
N ALA A 26 1.92 -22.67 27.36
CA ALA A 26 2.25 -21.40 26.75
C ALA A 26 0.95 -20.61 26.68
N THR A 27 0.74 -19.74 27.66
CA THR A 27 0.02 -18.48 27.48
C THR A 27 0.59 -17.81 26.24
N GLY A 28 -0.10 -18.01 25.11
CA GLY A 28 0.15 -17.27 23.90
C GLY A 28 -0.24 -15.83 24.15
N THR A 29 0.76 -14.99 24.38
CA THR A 29 0.66 -13.58 23.98
C THR A 29 0.61 -13.61 22.46
N GLU A 30 -0.58 -13.82 21.90
CA GLU A 30 -0.83 -13.55 20.49
C GLU A 30 -0.60 -12.05 20.30
N GLY A 31 0.51 -11.72 19.65
CA GLY A 31 0.78 -10.35 19.23
C GLY A 31 -0.43 -9.87 18.43
N ALA A 32 -0.95 -8.70 18.80
CA ALA A 32 -2.06 -8.08 18.09
C ALA A 32 -1.68 -7.96 16.61
N THR A 33 -2.18 -8.87 15.78
CA THR A 33 -2.24 -8.71 14.34
C THR A 33 -3.19 -7.56 14.11
N THR A 34 -2.66 -6.35 13.93
CA THR A 34 -3.45 -5.20 13.51
C THR A 34 -3.90 -5.46 12.08
N THR A 35 -5.09 -6.05 11.93
CA THR A 35 -5.76 -6.15 10.64
C THR A 35 -6.02 -4.75 10.12
N THR A 36 -5.39 -4.38 9.00
CA THR A 36 -5.66 -3.12 8.30
C THR A 36 -7.10 -3.10 7.80
N THR A 37 -7.82 -2.03 8.08
CA THR A 37 -9.23 -1.87 7.65
C THR A 37 -9.33 -1.35 6.22
N PRO A 38 -10.46 -1.54 5.53
CA PRO A 38 -10.68 -0.93 4.21
C PRO A 38 -10.47 0.60 4.20
N LEU A 39 -10.86 1.29 5.27
CA LEU A 39 -10.63 2.74 5.41
C LEU A 39 -9.14 3.09 5.47
N GLN A 40 -8.33 2.27 6.13
CA GLN A 40 -6.87 2.48 6.18
C GLN A 40 -6.22 2.24 4.81
N TYR A 41 -6.66 1.20 4.08
CA TYR A 41 -6.21 0.99 2.70
C TYR A 41 -6.59 2.16 1.79
N ILE A 42 -7.83 2.65 1.86
CA ILE A 42 -8.25 3.81 1.05
C ILE A 42 -7.42 5.06 1.39
N ALA A 43 -7.14 5.31 2.67
CA ALA A 43 -6.28 6.42 3.08
C ALA A 43 -4.86 6.31 2.49
N ASN A 44 -4.27 5.11 2.51
CA ASN A 44 -2.96 4.84 1.92
C ASN A 44 -2.96 5.10 0.40
N ILE A 45 -4.01 4.68 -0.32
CA ILE A 45 -4.15 4.92 -1.76
C ILE A 45 -4.12 6.41 -2.05
N LYS A 46 -4.90 7.21 -1.31
CA LYS A 46 -4.96 8.68 -1.51
C LYS A 46 -3.61 9.34 -1.26
N GLN A 47 -2.84 8.86 -0.28
CA GLN A 47 -1.46 9.32 -0.06
C GLN A 47 -0.56 8.97 -1.24
N LEU A 48 -0.57 7.71 -1.69
CA LEU A 48 0.25 7.24 -2.81
C LEU A 48 -0.08 7.98 -4.11
N LEU A 49 -1.35 8.30 -4.36
CA LEU A 49 -1.76 9.10 -5.51
C LEU A 49 -1.22 10.55 -5.45
N GLY A 50 -1.13 11.14 -4.26
CA GLY A 50 -0.50 12.44 -4.06
C GLY A 50 1.01 12.40 -4.30
N GLU A 51 1.70 11.38 -3.79
CA GLU A 51 3.13 11.15 -4.03
C GLU A 51 3.41 10.90 -5.52
N LEU A 52 2.58 10.07 -6.17
CA LEU A 52 2.65 9.78 -7.59
C LEU A 52 2.56 11.06 -8.42
N GLN A 53 1.61 11.95 -8.11
CA GLN A 53 1.47 13.22 -8.80
C GLN A 53 2.72 14.09 -8.65
N ASN A 54 3.34 14.11 -7.47
CA ASN A 54 4.59 14.85 -7.24
C ASN A 54 5.74 14.29 -8.09
N GLU A 55 5.93 12.97 -8.10
CA GLU A 55 6.96 12.30 -8.91
C GLU A 55 6.73 12.48 -10.42
N TYR A 56 5.47 12.44 -10.85
CA TYR A 56 5.12 12.69 -12.25
C TYR A 56 5.46 14.12 -12.67
N ASN A 57 5.17 15.12 -11.82
CA ASN A 57 5.47 16.53 -12.09
C ASN A 57 6.97 16.84 -12.18
N THR A 58 7.83 16.03 -11.57
CA THR A 58 9.29 16.16 -11.68
C THR A 58 9.87 15.33 -12.82
N GLY A 59 9.03 14.62 -13.58
CA GLY A 59 9.42 13.75 -14.69
C GLY A 59 9.92 12.37 -14.27
N ASN A 60 9.75 11.98 -13.00
CA ASN A 60 10.13 10.68 -12.48
C ASN A 60 9.03 9.62 -12.74
N TYR A 61 8.79 9.34 -14.03
CA TYR A 61 7.71 8.46 -14.47
C TYR A 61 7.85 7.02 -13.95
N THR A 62 9.08 6.53 -13.78
CA THR A 62 9.32 5.19 -13.23
C THR A 62 8.84 5.07 -11.78
N GLN A 63 9.12 6.09 -10.96
CA GLN A 63 8.63 6.09 -9.57
C GLN A 63 7.13 6.33 -9.51
N ALA A 64 6.58 7.19 -10.37
CA ALA A 64 5.13 7.39 -10.48
C ALA A 64 4.40 6.08 -10.83
N GLU A 65 4.92 5.30 -11.80
CA GLU A 65 4.35 4.00 -12.17
C GLU A 65 4.41 2.99 -11.02
N LYS A 66 5.54 2.94 -10.28
CA LYS A 66 5.65 2.10 -9.08
C LYS A 66 4.62 2.48 -8.01
N LEU A 67 4.43 3.77 -7.75
CA LEU A 67 3.42 4.24 -6.78
C LEU A 67 2.00 3.86 -7.23
N ALA A 68 1.71 3.91 -8.54
CA ALA A 68 0.43 3.46 -9.09
C ALA A 68 0.22 1.95 -8.89
N GLU A 69 1.26 1.13 -9.09
CA GLU A 69 1.22 -0.31 -8.81
C GLU A 69 0.94 -0.60 -7.34
N GLN A 70 1.61 0.11 -6.42
CA GLN A 70 1.39 -0.05 -4.97
C GLN A 70 0.00 0.41 -4.55
N ALA A 71 -0.52 1.50 -5.13
CA ALA A 71 -1.88 1.96 -4.88
C ALA A 71 -2.92 0.89 -5.24
N TYR A 72 -2.66 0.10 -6.28
CA TYR A 72 -3.54 -1.00 -6.65
C TYR A 72 -3.25 -2.30 -5.87
N LEU A 73 -2.08 -2.92 -6.09
CA LEU A 73 -1.75 -4.26 -5.59
C LEU A 73 -1.63 -4.34 -4.07
N ASP A 74 -0.94 -3.37 -3.46
CA ASP A 74 -0.70 -3.40 -2.02
C ASP A 74 -1.89 -2.84 -1.21
N ASN A 75 -2.89 -2.24 -1.88
CA ASN A 75 -3.97 -1.54 -1.21
C ASN A 75 -5.37 -1.79 -1.81
N PHE A 76 -5.67 -1.35 -3.04
CA PHE A 76 -7.06 -1.42 -3.54
C PHE A 76 -7.57 -2.85 -3.70
N GLU A 77 -6.72 -3.82 -4.02
CA GLU A 77 -7.08 -5.25 -4.04
C GLU A 77 -7.72 -5.71 -2.72
N HIS A 78 -7.27 -5.16 -1.58
CA HIS A 78 -7.83 -5.45 -0.25
C HIS A 78 -9.17 -4.76 0.03
N VAL A 79 -9.61 -3.84 -0.83
CA VAL A 79 -10.86 -3.08 -0.73
C VAL A 79 -11.95 -3.67 -1.65
N GLU A 80 -11.56 -4.41 -2.69
CA GLU A 80 -12.47 -4.98 -3.70
C GLU A 80 -13.55 -5.88 -3.07
N ASP A 81 -13.14 -6.93 -2.35
CA ASP A 81 -14.05 -7.86 -1.68
C ASP A 81 -14.96 -7.16 -0.66
N PRO A 82 -14.45 -6.29 0.25
CA PRO A 82 -15.29 -5.48 1.13
C PRO A 82 -16.37 -4.67 0.41
N LEU A 83 -16.03 -4.01 -0.71
CA LEU A 83 -17.01 -3.23 -1.49
C LEU A 83 -18.04 -4.14 -2.17
N ALA A 84 -17.59 -5.24 -2.78
CA ALA A 84 -18.48 -6.20 -3.44
C ALA A 84 -19.49 -6.79 -2.44
N ASN A 85 -19.02 -7.18 -1.25
CA ASN A 85 -19.87 -7.71 -0.18
C ASN A 85 -20.86 -6.67 0.39
N ALA A 86 -20.51 -5.39 0.32
CA ALA A 86 -21.42 -4.29 0.66
C ALA A 86 -22.41 -3.93 -0.46
N GLY A 87 -22.46 -4.69 -1.55
CA GLY A 87 -23.34 -4.44 -2.69
C GLY A 87 -22.85 -3.33 -3.63
N GLN A 88 -21.59 -2.91 -3.52
CA GLN A 88 -20.99 -1.81 -4.28
C GLN A 88 -20.12 -2.30 -5.44
N LYS A 89 -20.56 -3.37 -6.12
CA LYS A 89 -19.79 -4.03 -7.18
C LYS A 89 -19.42 -3.09 -8.33
N GLU A 90 -20.35 -2.24 -8.76
CA GLU A 90 -20.09 -1.28 -9.84
C GLU A 90 -19.03 -0.24 -9.45
N LEU A 91 -19.11 0.31 -8.23
CA LEU A 91 -18.11 1.24 -7.70
C LEU A 91 -16.74 0.57 -7.59
N MET A 92 -16.70 -0.69 -7.15
CA MET A 92 -15.49 -1.50 -7.06
C MET A 92 -14.83 -1.68 -8.43
N GLU A 93 -15.55 -2.22 -9.42
CA GLU A 93 -14.99 -2.53 -10.75
C GLU A 93 -14.55 -1.27 -11.50
N GLN A 94 -15.30 -0.16 -11.38
CA GLN A 94 -14.91 1.13 -11.97
C GLN A 94 -13.60 1.62 -11.37
N THR A 95 -13.47 1.57 -10.04
CA THR A 95 -12.28 2.07 -9.34
C THR A 95 -11.08 1.16 -9.58
N GLU A 96 -11.29 -0.16 -9.62
CA GLU A 96 -10.27 -1.15 -10.00
C GLU A 96 -9.71 -0.84 -11.38
N HIS A 97 -10.57 -0.70 -12.39
CA HIS A 97 -10.15 -0.44 -13.77
C HIS A 97 -9.35 0.87 -13.88
N MET A 98 -9.81 1.93 -13.20
CA MET A 98 -9.12 3.22 -13.18
C MET A 98 -7.72 3.13 -12.55
N LEU A 99 -7.58 2.43 -11.42
CA LEU A 99 -6.30 2.31 -10.71
C LEU A 99 -5.34 1.31 -11.39
N ARG A 100 -5.84 0.11 -11.75
CA ARG A 100 -5.05 -1.00 -12.26
C ARG A 100 -4.58 -0.78 -13.70
N GLU A 101 -5.44 -0.21 -14.53
CA GLU A 101 -5.22 -0.15 -15.98
C GLU A 101 -5.03 1.29 -16.46
N GLU A 102 -6.05 2.14 -16.32
CA GLU A 102 -6.05 3.46 -16.96
C GLU A 102 -4.98 4.40 -16.40
N LEU A 103 -4.79 4.45 -15.08
CA LEU A 103 -3.79 5.32 -14.45
C LEU A 103 -2.38 4.97 -14.92
N ARG A 104 -2.05 3.68 -14.93
CA ARG A 104 -0.73 3.19 -15.37
C ARG A 104 -0.51 3.42 -16.86
N GLN A 105 -1.55 3.23 -17.68
CA GLN A 105 -1.48 3.52 -19.10
C GLN A 105 -1.21 5.01 -19.36
N LYS A 106 -1.94 5.90 -18.69
CA LYS A 106 -1.74 7.36 -18.78
C LYS A 106 -0.33 7.79 -18.37
N ILE A 107 0.23 7.17 -17.33
CA ILE A 107 1.62 7.44 -16.91
C ILE A 107 2.62 7.03 -17.99
N ARG A 108 2.46 5.83 -18.58
CA ARG A 108 3.33 5.33 -19.66
C ARG A 108 3.25 6.17 -20.92
N ASP A 109 2.04 6.64 -21.25
CA ASP A 109 1.77 7.50 -22.40
C ASP A 109 2.28 8.93 -22.19
N LYS A 110 2.67 9.28 -20.96
CA LYS A 110 3.20 10.60 -20.59
C LYS A 110 2.24 11.72 -21.00
N ILE A 111 0.96 11.53 -20.70
CA ILE A 111 -0.07 12.55 -20.95
C ILE A 111 0.29 13.87 -20.23
N PRO A 112 -0.28 15.01 -20.66
CA PRO A 112 -0.09 16.28 -19.95
C PRO A 112 -0.37 16.17 -18.44
N ALA A 113 0.46 16.83 -17.62
CA ALA A 113 0.42 16.67 -16.17
C ALA A 113 -0.90 17.14 -15.54
N ASP A 114 -1.55 18.14 -16.14
CA ASP A 114 -2.88 18.61 -15.78
C ASP A 114 -3.98 17.58 -16.10
N GLU A 115 -3.86 16.86 -17.22
CA GLU A 115 -4.76 15.75 -17.55
C GLU A 115 -4.60 14.58 -16.55
N LEU A 116 -3.36 14.24 -16.16
CA LEU A 116 -3.13 13.23 -15.12
C LEU A 116 -3.70 13.66 -13.77
N ALA A 117 -3.50 14.92 -13.39
CA ALA A 117 -4.04 15.50 -12.15
C ALA A 117 -5.57 15.43 -12.11
N ALA A 118 -6.24 15.75 -13.22
CA ALA A 118 -7.69 15.63 -13.33
C ALA A 118 -8.17 14.17 -13.21
N PHE A 119 -7.42 13.23 -13.79
CA PHE A 119 -7.72 11.81 -13.66
C PHE A 119 -7.56 11.30 -12.21
N ILE A 120 -6.48 11.67 -11.53
CA ILE A 120 -6.27 11.37 -10.10
C ILE A 120 -7.38 11.97 -9.23
N SER A 121 -7.86 13.18 -9.56
CA SER A 121 -9.00 13.79 -8.86
C SER A 121 -10.28 12.95 -9.02
N THR A 122 -10.50 12.36 -10.20
CA THR A 122 -11.63 11.46 -10.46
C THR A 122 -11.51 10.17 -9.63
N ILE A 123 -10.31 9.57 -9.54
CA ILE A 123 -10.06 8.41 -8.68
C ILE A 123 -10.34 8.76 -7.21
N ASN A 124 -9.85 9.90 -6.73
CA ASN A 124 -10.07 10.35 -5.36
C ASN A 124 -11.56 10.55 -5.02
N ALA A 125 -12.38 10.98 -5.99
CA ALA A 125 -13.82 11.07 -5.81
C ALA A 125 -14.46 9.68 -5.62
N LYS A 126 -14.05 8.68 -6.39
CA LYS A 126 -14.50 7.28 -6.25
C LYS A 126 -14.06 6.66 -4.93
N LEU A 127 -12.81 6.93 -4.51
CA LEU A 127 -12.32 6.53 -3.19
C LEU A 127 -13.12 7.18 -2.05
N ALA A 128 -13.55 8.44 -2.20
CA ALA A 128 -14.42 9.10 -1.23
C ALA A 128 -15.85 8.52 -1.22
N GLU A 129 -16.35 7.98 -2.34
CA GLU A 129 -17.58 7.19 -2.36
C GLU A 129 -17.38 5.87 -1.59
N ALA A 130 -16.27 5.18 -1.80
CA ALA A 130 -15.93 3.94 -1.10
C ALA A 130 -15.75 4.17 0.42
N GLU A 131 -15.14 5.27 0.85
CA GLU A 131 -15.01 5.64 2.27
C GLU A 131 -16.39 5.68 2.97
N LYS A 132 -17.41 6.22 2.30
CA LYS A 132 -18.78 6.34 2.86
C LYS A 132 -19.48 5.00 3.06
N VAL A 133 -19.03 3.94 2.38
CA VAL A 133 -19.58 2.59 2.52
C VAL A 133 -19.15 1.97 3.85
N PHE A 134 -17.99 2.37 4.37
CA PHE A 134 -17.36 1.79 5.56
C PHE A 134 -17.41 2.70 6.80
N SER A 135 -17.93 3.92 6.66
CA SER A 135 -18.11 4.91 7.74
C SER A 135 -19.47 4.80 8.40
#